data_AF-A0A9Q1R950-F1
#
_entry.id   AF-A0A9Q1R950-F1
#
_cell.length_a   1.000
_cell.length_b   1.000
_cell.length_c   1.000
_cell.angle_alpha   90.00
_cell.angle_beta   90.00
_cell.angle_gamma   90.00
#
_symmetry.space_group_name_H-M   'P 1'
#
loop_
_entity.id
_entity.type
_entity.pdbx_description
1 polymer ?
#
loop_
_entity_poly.entity_id
_entity_poly.type
_entity_poly.pdbx_seq_one_letter_code
_entity_poly.pdbx_strand_id
1 'polypeptide(L)'
;MVTDNESGEAIESELRTSSGTFLNKAQDEVVANVEARIAAWTFIAEENGEQIQILRYEHGQKYEPHYDFFIDNVNQEFGGHRLATVLMYLSDVKKGGEIFFPRSEAAESQPKGDDWSDCAKYGYAVKPRKGNALLFSSLHQLIL
;
A
#
# COMPACT_ATOMS: atom_id res chain seq x y z
N MET A 1 5.37 9.00 -7.80
CA MET A 1 4.71 10.27 -7.38
C MET A 1 4.24 10.18 -5.94
N VAL A 2 4.50 11.19 -5.11
CA VAL A 2 3.96 11.28 -3.74
C VAL A 2 2.99 12.47 -3.63
N THR A 3 2.14 12.48 -2.62
CA THR A 3 1.27 13.62 -2.31
C THR A 3 2.12 14.72 -1.69
N ASP A 4 2.03 15.93 -2.24
CA ASP A 4 2.65 17.12 -1.67
C ASP A 4 1.95 17.54 -0.37
N ASN A 5 2.72 17.83 0.67
CA ASN A 5 2.18 18.10 2.01
C ASN A 5 1.50 19.47 2.14
N GLU A 6 1.74 20.39 1.21
CA GLU A 6 1.17 21.74 1.24
C GLU A 6 -0.07 21.85 0.34
N SER A 7 -0.03 21.22 -0.84
CA SER A 7 -1.06 21.33 -1.87
C SER A 7 -1.96 20.11 -2.01
N GLY A 8 -1.54 18.93 -1.54
CA GLY A 8 -2.25 17.66 -1.74
C GLY A 8 -2.13 17.10 -3.17
N GLU A 9 -1.34 17.73 -4.06
CA GLU A 9 -1.18 17.28 -5.45
C GLU A 9 -0.12 16.17 -5.59
N ALA A 10 -0.18 15.41 -6.70
CA ALA A 10 0.79 14.37 -7.00
C ALA A 10 2.05 14.94 -7.66
N ILE A 11 3.20 14.85 -6.98
CA ILE A 11 4.50 15.34 -7.47
C ILE A 11 5.49 14.20 -7.76
N GLU A 12 6.40 14.42 -8.71
CA GLU A 12 7.55 13.55 -8.91
C GLU A 12 8.44 13.54 -7.67
N SER A 13 8.96 12.37 -7.30
CA SER A 13 9.70 12.19 -6.06
C SER A 13 10.73 11.10 -6.19
N GLU A 14 11.94 11.40 -5.69
CA GLU A 14 13.02 10.41 -5.51
C GLU A 14 12.65 9.32 -4.49
N LEU A 15 11.65 9.59 -3.63
CA LEU A 15 11.18 8.63 -2.62
C LEU A 15 10.25 7.59 -3.21
N ARG A 16 9.45 7.95 -4.22
CA ARG A 16 8.56 7.02 -4.96
C ARG A 16 8.65 7.27 -6.44
N THR A 17 9.39 6.40 -7.10
CA THR A 17 9.75 6.55 -8.52
C THR A 17 8.81 5.81 -9.47
N SER A 18 7.68 5.28 -8.98
CA SER A 18 6.67 4.62 -9.81
C SER A 18 5.84 5.60 -10.63
N SER A 19 5.29 5.11 -11.74
CA SER A 19 4.12 5.72 -12.39
C SER A 19 2.83 5.23 -11.73
N GLY A 20 1.76 6.02 -11.82
CA GLY A 20 0.48 5.66 -11.21
C GLY A 20 -0.70 6.44 -11.75
N THR A 21 -1.89 5.90 -11.50
CA THR A 21 -3.18 6.51 -11.81
C THR A 21 -4.22 6.08 -10.78
N PHE A 22 -5.39 6.70 -10.80
CA PHE A 22 -6.51 6.37 -9.93
C PHE A 22 -7.70 5.92 -10.77
N LEU A 23 -8.43 4.92 -10.27
CA LEU A 23 -9.73 4.56 -10.79
C LEU A 23 -10.80 5.32 -9.99
N ASN A 24 -11.83 5.81 -10.67
CA ASN A 24 -12.96 6.42 -9.97
C ASN A 24 -13.67 5.38 -9.09
N LYS A 25 -14.27 5.82 -7.98
CA LYS A 25 -15.12 4.94 -7.14
C LYS A 25 -16.22 4.33 -7.99
N ALA A 26 -16.43 3.02 -7.84
CA ALA A 26 -17.40 2.25 -8.60
C ALA A 26 -17.38 2.56 -10.12
N GLN A 27 -16.19 2.80 -10.70
CA GLN A 27 -16.02 3.22 -12.09
C GLN A 27 -16.74 2.29 -13.08
N ASP A 28 -16.70 0.99 -12.80
CA ASP A 28 -17.42 -0.05 -13.51
C ASP A 28 -17.77 -1.20 -12.53
N GLU A 29 -18.50 -2.19 -13.01
CA GLU A 29 -18.94 -3.34 -12.21
C GLU A 29 -17.77 -4.16 -11.64
N VAL A 30 -16.63 -4.21 -12.34
CA VAL A 30 -15.45 -4.93 -11.86
C VAL A 30 -14.82 -4.18 -10.69
N VAL A 31 -14.64 -2.88 -10.82
CA VAL A 31 -14.10 -2.02 -9.75
C VAL A 31 -15.02 -2.04 -8.53
N ALA A 32 -16.34 -1.85 -8.72
CA ALA A 32 -17.31 -1.89 -7.63
C ALA A 32 -17.29 -3.23 -6.87
N ASN A 33 -17.20 -4.36 -7.59
CA ASN A 33 -17.11 -5.68 -6.97
C ASN A 33 -15.80 -5.91 -6.20
N VAL A 34 -14.70 -5.25 -6.60
CA VAL A 34 -13.44 -5.28 -5.85
C VAL A 34 -13.55 -4.44 -4.59
N GLU A 35 -14.11 -3.23 -4.68
CA GLU A 35 -14.34 -2.33 -3.54
C GLU A 35 -15.24 -2.99 -2.48
N ALA A 36 -16.35 -3.61 -2.89
CA ALA A 36 -17.25 -4.36 -2.00
C ALA A 36 -16.55 -5.54 -1.30
N ARG A 37 -15.66 -6.25 -2.00
CA ARG A 37 -14.90 -7.37 -1.41
C ARG A 37 -13.86 -6.88 -0.40
N ILE A 38 -13.24 -5.73 -0.68
CA ILE A 38 -12.31 -5.08 0.26
C ILE A 38 -13.08 -4.68 1.52
N ALA A 39 -14.23 -4.02 1.39
CA ALA A 39 -15.07 -3.62 2.52
C ALA A 39 -15.51 -4.82 3.38
N ALA A 40 -15.93 -5.92 2.73
CA ALA A 40 -16.27 -7.15 3.42
C ALA A 40 -15.07 -7.78 4.17
N TRP A 41 -13.86 -7.68 3.64
CA TRP A 41 -12.66 -8.25 4.27
C TRP A 41 -12.15 -7.39 5.43
N THR A 42 -12.21 -6.08 5.30
CA THR A 42 -11.72 -5.12 6.30
C THR A 42 -12.75 -4.82 7.38
N PHE A 43 -14.02 -5.16 7.17
CA PHE A 43 -15.16 -4.72 7.98
C PHE A 43 -15.30 -3.19 8.06
N ILE A 44 -14.81 -2.48 7.04
CA ILE A 44 -14.93 -1.03 6.89
C ILE A 44 -15.87 -0.76 5.71
N ALA A 45 -16.82 0.16 5.88
CA ALA A 45 -17.81 0.47 4.86
C ALA A 45 -17.17 1.05 3.59
N GLU A 46 -17.74 0.74 2.41
CA GLU A 46 -17.20 1.10 1.09
C GLU A 46 -17.01 2.61 0.92
N GLU A 47 -17.90 3.42 1.52
CA GLU A 47 -17.84 4.88 1.51
C GLU A 47 -16.53 5.43 2.10
N ASN A 48 -15.90 4.70 3.03
CA ASN A 48 -14.65 5.10 3.69
C ASN A 48 -13.40 4.73 2.88
N GLY A 49 -13.53 3.92 1.82
CA GLY A 49 -12.42 3.62 0.93
C GLY A 49 -12.03 4.84 0.09
N GLU A 50 -10.74 5.06 -0.16
CA GLU A 50 -10.29 6.00 -1.18
C GLU A 50 -10.42 5.39 -2.59
N GLN A 51 -10.22 6.20 -3.64
CA GLN A 51 -10.09 5.69 -5.00
C GLN A 51 -8.97 4.65 -5.11
N ILE A 52 -9.19 3.58 -5.88
CA ILE A 52 -8.15 2.56 -6.09
C ILE A 52 -6.98 3.19 -6.84
N GLN A 53 -5.80 3.20 -6.19
CA GLN A 53 -4.56 3.63 -6.80
C GLN A 53 -3.88 2.46 -7.52
N ILE A 54 -3.65 2.61 -8.83
CA ILE A 54 -2.91 1.66 -9.66
C ILE A 54 -1.48 2.16 -9.84
N LEU A 55 -0.51 1.27 -9.63
CA LEU A 55 0.90 1.61 -9.67
C LEU A 55 1.67 0.67 -10.57
N ARG A 56 2.62 1.22 -11.31
CA ARG A 56 3.55 0.46 -12.13
C ARG A 56 4.98 0.83 -11.76
N TYR A 57 5.72 -0.19 -11.35
CA TYR A 57 7.16 -0.10 -11.08
C TYR A 57 7.92 -0.76 -12.23
N GLU A 58 8.82 -0.01 -12.84
CA GLU A 58 9.81 -0.51 -13.79
C GLU A 58 11.06 -1.01 -13.07
N HIS A 59 12.00 -1.59 -13.82
CA HIS A 59 13.23 -2.10 -13.24
C HIS A 59 14.00 -0.99 -12.50
N GLY A 60 14.32 -1.24 -11.24
CA GLY A 60 15.05 -0.30 -10.38
C GLY A 60 14.18 0.77 -9.71
N GLN A 61 12.91 0.91 -10.08
CA GLN A 61 11.99 1.80 -9.38
C GLN A 61 11.60 1.24 -8.01
N LYS A 62 11.31 2.13 -7.06
CA LYS A 62 11.08 1.79 -5.66
C LYS A 62 10.17 2.78 -4.98
N TYR A 63 9.76 2.40 -3.77
CA TYR A 63 9.23 3.32 -2.78
C TYR A 63 10.00 3.12 -1.48
N GLU A 64 10.58 4.19 -0.95
CA GLU A 64 11.15 4.20 0.40
C GLU A 64 10.08 3.91 1.47
N PRO A 65 10.47 3.30 2.61
CA PRO A 65 9.57 3.07 3.74
C PRO A 65 8.86 4.33 4.21
N HIS A 66 7.55 4.24 4.40
CA HIS A 66 6.71 5.33 4.86
C HIS A 66 5.53 4.77 5.67
N TYR A 67 4.76 5.69 6.26
CA TYR A 67 3.48 5.38 6.86
C TYR A 67 2.36 5.75 5.89
N ASP A 68 1.31 4.94 5.85
CA ASP A 68 0.13 5.27 5.06
C ASP A 68 -0.76 6.31 5.75
N PHE A 69 -0.71 6.42 7.08
CA PHE A 69 -1.46 7.46 7.80
C PHE A 69 -0.83 8.83 7.61
N PHE A 70 -1.68 9.86 7.56
CA PHE A 70 -1.23 11.25 7.51
C PHE A 70 -0.70 11.70 8.86
N ILE A 71 0.47 12.35 8.86
CA ILE A 71 1.07 12.94 10.05
C ILE A 71 0.68 14.42 10.18
N ASP A 72 0.40 15.09 9.07
CA ASP A 72 0.03 16.50 9.07
C ASP A 72 -1.47 16.71 9.34
N ASN A 73 -1.77 17.81 10.04
CA ASN A 73 -3.14 18.13 10.45
C ASN A 73 -4.06 18.42 9.26
N VAL A 74 -3.53 18.89 8.14
CA VAL A 74 -4.32 19.32 6.98
C VAL A 74 -4.96 18.10 6.32
N ASN A 75 -4.17 17.08 5.98
CA ASN A 75 -4.70 15.86 5.38
C ASN A 75 -5.59 15.05 6.35
N GLN A 76 -5.33 15.14 7.66
CA GLN A 76 -6.21 14.56 8.67
C GLN A 76 -7.57 15.26 8.74
N GLU A 77 -7.61 16.58 8.66
CA GLU A 77 -8.83 17.38 8.77
C GLU A 77 -9.72 17.23 7.52
N PHE A 78 -9.13 17.08 6.34
CA PHE A 78 -9.88 16.96 5.08
C PHE A 78 -10.15 15.52 4.62
N GLY A 79 -9.33 14.54 4.98
CA GLY A 79 -9.44 13.15 4.52
C GLY A 79 -9.62 12.10 5.62
N GLY A 80 -9.44 12.47 6.89
CA GLY A 80 -9.36 11.52 8.00
C GLY A 80 -8.07 10.68 8.00
N HIS A 81 -7.90 9.82 9.00
CA HIS A 81 -6.79 8.88 9.03
C HIS A 81 -7.10 7.60 8.25
N ARG A 82 -6.12 7.11 7.47
CA ARG A 82 -6.15 5.76 6.91
C ARG A 82 -5.93 4.73 8.03
N LEU A 83 -6.98 3.97 8.35
CA LEU A 83 -6.94 2.94 9.39
C LEU A 83 -6.24 1.66 8.92
N ALA A 84 -6.44 1.29 7.66
CA ALA A 84 -5.91 0.06 7.08
C ALA A 84 -5.66 0.24 5.58
N THR A 85 -4.71 -0.55 5.07
CA THR A 85 -4.33 -0.59 3.67
C THR A 85 -4.49 -2.01 3.14
N VAL A 86 -5.15 -2.14 1.99
CA VAL A 86 -5.18 -3.37 1.20
C VAL A 86 -4.31 -3.16 -0.04
N LEU A 87 -3.18 -3.87 -0.10
CA LEU A 87 -2.25 -3.85 -1.23
C LEU A 87 -2.44 -5.12 -2.06
N MET A 88 -2.81 -4.97 -3.32
CA MET A 88 -3.08 -6.08 -4.24
C MET A 88 -2.00 -6.19 -5.31
N TYR A 89 -1.49 -7.41 -5.53
CA TYR A 89 -0.49 -7.67 -6.56
C TYR A 89 -1.15 -8.03 -7.90
N LEU A 90 -1.00 -7.17 -8.90
CA LEU A 90 -1.61 -7.34 -10.22
C LEU A 90 -0.77 -8.20 -11.20
N SER A 91 0.49 -8.47 -10.84
CA SER A 91 1.43 -9.27 -11.63
C SER A 91 2.43 -10.01 -10.73
N ASP A 92 3.03 -11.07 -11.27
CA ASP A 92 4.18 -11.73 -10.66
C ASP A 92 5.44 -10.93 -10.96
N VAL A 93 6.33 -10.79 -9.97
CA VAL A 93 7.65 -10.18 -10.15
C VAL A 93 8.71 -11.25 -9.95
N LYS A 94 9.63 -11.36 -10.91
CA LYS A 94 10.68 -12.41 -10.89
C LYS A 94 11.72 -12.21 -9.79
N LYS A 95 12.10 -10.97 -9.50
CA LYS A 95 13.10 -10.59 -8.49
C LYS A 95 12.82 -9.18 -7.98
N GLY A 96 12.94 -8.98 -6.67
CA GLY A 96 12.62 -7.69 -6.04
C GLY A 96 11.12 -7.44 -5.92
N GLY A 97 10.75 -6.18 -5.66
CA GLY A 97 9.36 -5.74 -5.59
C GLY A 97 8.62 -6.22 -4.34
N GLU A 98 9.35 -6.72 -3.33
CA GLU A 98 8.75 -7.10 -2.06
C GLU A 98 8.21 -5.87 -1.32
N ILE A 99 7.08 -6.05 -0.62
CA ILE A 99 6.65 -5.10 0.40
C ILE A 99 7.36 -5.49 1.68
N PHE A 100 8.16 -4.58 2.24
CA PHE A 100 8.97 -4.84 3.41
C PHE A 100 8.57 -3.94 4.59
N PHE A 101 8.50 -4.55 5.78
CA PHE A 101 8.16 -3.93 7.05
C PHE A 101 9.41 -3.92 7.94
N PRO A 102 10.19 -2.81 7.94
CA PRO A 102 11.47 -2.72 8.65
C PRO A 102 11.35 -2.91 10.17
N ARG A 103 10.18 -2.64 10.74
CA ARG A 103 9.94 -2.63 12.19
C ARG A 103 9.01 -3.76 12.65
N SER A 104 8.80 -4.77 11.81
CA SER A 104 7.97 -5.92 12.19
C SER A 104 8.69 -6.75 13.26
N GLU A 105 7.98 -7.09 14.34
CA GLU A 105 8.47 -8.02 15.36
C GLU A 105 8.71 -9.43 14.81
N ALA A 106 8.10 -9.77 13.67
CA ALA A 106 8.29 -11.04 12.98
C ALA A 106 9.48 -11.04 12.00
N ALA A 107 10.29 -9.96 11.95
CA ALA A 107 11.40 -9.87 11.00
C ALA A 107 12.40 -11.04 11.14
N GLU A 108 12.76 -11.38 12.37
CA GLU A 108 13.73 -12.45 12.65
C GLU A 108 13.15 -13.86 12.45
N SER A 109 11.82 -14.01 12.48
CA SER A 109 11.17 -15.32 12.34
C SER A 109 10.94 -15.73 10.88
N GLN A 110 11.14 -14.81 9.94
CA GLN A 110 10.98 -15.10 8.51
C GLN A 110 12.32 -15.51 7.88
N PRO A 111 12.54 -16.81 7.59
CA PRO A 111 13.77 -17.26 6.95
C PRO A 111 13.94 -16.61 5.57
N LYS A 112 15.14 -16.06 5.32
CA LYS A 112 15.51 -15.42 4.06
C LYS A 112 16.52 -16.27 3.30
N GLY A 113 16.19 -16.60 2.06
CA GLY A 113 17.09 -17.26 1.11
C GLY A 113 17.72 -16.27 0.12
N ASP A 114 18.48 -16.82 -0.82
CA ASP A 114 19.17 -16.05 -1.87
C ASP A 114 18.23 -15.37 -2.88
N ASP A 115 16.98 -15.82 -2.92
CA ASP A 115 15.94 -15.33 -3.82
C ASP A 115 15.24 -14.06 -3.31
N TRP A 116 15.66 -13.51 -2.15
CA TRP A 116 15.20 -12.24 -1.60
C TRP A 116 16.12 -11.09 -2.03
N SER A 117 15.53 -9.93 -2.31
CA SER A 117 16.31 -8.70 -2.48
C SER A 117 17.03 -8.30 -1.18
N ASP A 118 18.09 -7.49 -1.31
CA ASP A 118 18.84 -7.05 -0.13
C ASP A 118 17.99 -6.19 0.82
N CYS A 119 17.05 -5.39 0.31
CA CYS A 119 16.14 -4.63 1.18
C CYS A 119 15.22 -5.55 2.00
N ALA A 120 14.71 -6.63 1.40
CA ALA A 120 13.79 -7.54 2.04
C ALA A 120 14.44 -8.44 3.11
N LYS A 121 15.78 -8.41 3.24
CA LYS A 121 16.52 -9.14 4.29
C LYS A 121 16.51 -8.42 5.64
N TYR A 122 16.28 -7.11 5.67
CA TYR A 122 16.34 -6.29 6.89
C TYR A 122 14.95 -6.06 7.53
N GLY A 123 13.99 -6.96 7.30
CA GLY A 123 12.64 -6.86 7.86
C GLY A 123 11.75 -8.04 7.47
N TYR A 124 10.51 -8.03 7.96
CA TYR A 124 9.49 -8.94 7.44
C TYR A 124 9.09 -8.45 6.06
N ALA A 125 8.97 -9.35 5.08
CA ALA A 125 8.67 -8.94 3.71
C ALA A 125 7.77 -9.94 3.00
N VAL A 126 6.99 -9.44 2.05
CA VAL A 126 6.01 -10.24 1.28
C VAL A 126 6.37 -10.13 -0.19
N LYS A 127 6.53 -11.29 -0.83
CA LYS A 127 6.84 -11.35 -2.27
C LYS A 127 5.58 -11.09 -3.10
N PRO A 128 5.68 -10.30 -4.17
CA PRO A 128 4.56 -10.05 -5.07
C PRO A 128 4.23 -11.32 -5.86
N ARG A 129 2.98 -11.77 -5.72
CA ARG A 129 2.41 -12.88 -6.49
C ARG A 129 1.06 -12.46 -7.02
N LYS A 130 0.84 -12.60 -8.33
CA LYS A 130 -0.37 -12.15 -8.98
C LYS A 130 -1.62 -12.72 -8.30
N GLY A 131 -2.57 -11.86 -7.97
CA GLY A 131 -3.84 -12.22 -7.32
C GLY A 131 -3.79 -12.29 -5.80
N ASN A 132 -2.60 -12.27 -5.19
CA ASN A 132 -2.50 -12.12 -3.74
C ASN A 132 -2.76 -10.67 -3.31
N ALA A 133 -3.25 -10.52 -2.08
CA ALA A 133 -3.42 -9.23 -1.43
C ALA A 133 -2.84 -9.28 -0.01
N LEU A 134 -2.37 -8.13 0.46
CA LEU A 134 -1.88 -7.91 1.82
C LEU A 134 -2.76 -6.86 2.49
N LEU A 135 -3.29 -7.20 3.67
CA LEU A 135 -4.00 -6.26 4.54
C LEU A 135 -3.12 -5.98 5.76
N PHE A 136 -2.90 -4.70 6.06
CA PHE A 136 -2.26 -4.28 7.30
C PHE A 136 -2.94 -3.02 7.86
N SER A 137 -3.01 -2.93 9.18
CA SER A 137 -3.58 -1.79 9.89
C SER A 137 -2.50 -0.75 10.17
N SER A 138 -2.74 0.50 9.79
CA SER A 138 -1.83 1.62 10.00
C SER A 138 -2.00 2.23 11.39
N LEU A 139 -3.18 2.08 11.99
CA LEU A 139 -3.51 2.53 13.34
C LEU A 139 -4.12 1.39 14.15
N HIS A 140 -3.84 1.37 15.45
CA HIS A 140 -4.43 0.41 16.37
C HIS A 140 -5.92 0.73 16.54
N GLN A 141 -6.79 -0.18 16.13
CA GLN A 141 -8.21 -0.07 16.46
C GLN A 141 -8.39 -0.44 17.92
N LEU A 142 -8.72 0.55 18.76
CA LEU A 142 -9.27 0.27 20.08
C LEU A 142 -10.65 -0.36 19.86
N ILE A 143 -10.72 -1.68 19.98
CA ILE A 143 -12.00 -2.37 20.10
C ILE A 143 -12.57 -1.93 21.46
N LEU A 144 -13.65 -1.14 21.43
CA LEU A 144 -14.49 -0.87 22.61
C LEU A 144 -15.45 -2.04 22.85
#